data_AF-A0A522XF28-F1
#
_entry.id   AF-A0A522XF28-F1
#
_cell.length_a   1.000
_cell.length_b   1.000
_cell.length_c   1.000
_cell.angle_alpha   90.00
_cell.angle_beta   90.00
_cell.angle_gamma   90.00
#
_symmetry.space_group_name_H-M   'P 1'
#
loop_
_entity.id
_entity.type
_entity.pdbx_description
1 polymer ?
#
loop_
_entity_poly.entity_id
_entity_poly.type
_entity_poly.pdbx_seq_one_letter_code
_entity_poly.pdbx_strand_id
1 'polypeptide(L)'
;MFDKRRPNHRPTPFIATNRPDEHLQEQTQEIVYNYLLEIVRAWSPEDVLQEFRGLFIDCNNAKNLEAFQSLKQLVEANEETGFRHTVKRSCYILFNNWEANRQHKFIPKLVQLFQEPSIRERTLSPHLQRVRAWLQIFTDGKDYQDLKVFTAKYEEGEFEEVEAAKWSDRYTAYLLVPQYSNPNNPMEQREVARAVSQRLKDRFKFDLAIYITRAQMVRYDDQQHPNPTIFGDEVLRIIKTILARRGSLSYENLANIFLRQTQNQRYRDFKRSLQKYLLFSWSDKDLAQVLRQRLSERLDLLYIDKHNDPVDESLRLRTCNRAIDALISETGTEPSAIFVWMLSCGNPLALVAVLLKLVLISRHSRIHLETRIAQLIRYYEHLPEEDCQWVIHFFELFKIAFAIHAENVEYSLVEIEDLADGESKSSSKYRVFARLKYQELSVDVSDDIDDSDEFTQLLS
;
A
#
# COMPACT_ATOMS: atom_id res chain seq x y z
N MET A 1 -47.43 -36.68 -35.65
CA MET A 1 -48.12 -35.39 -35.81
C MET A 1 -47.35 -34.38 -34.96
N PHE A 2 -46.25 -33.89 -35.53
CA PHE A 2 -45.28 -33.02 -34.89
C PHE A 2 -45.27 -31.69 -35.65
N ASP A 3 -44.90 -30.64 -34.91
CA ASP A 3 -44.19 -29.44 -35.38
C ASP A 3 -44.95 -28.09 -35.40
N LYS A 4 -44.14 -27.07 -35.05
CA LYS A 4 -44.26 -25.61 -35.17
C LYS A 4 -44.74 -24.86 -33.92
N ARG A 5 -44.07 -23.82 -33.41
CA ARG A 5 -42.79 -23.13 -33.73
C ARG A 5 -42.51 -22.24 -32.50
N ARG A 6 -41.31 -22.31 -31.91
CA ARG A 6 -40.81 -21.29 -30.97
C ARG A 6 -40.18 -20.15 -31.78
N PRO A 7 -40.31 -18.87 -31.37
CA PRO A 7 -39.65 -17.77 -32.06
C PRO A 7 -38.13 -17.80 -31.79
N ASN A 8 -37.35 -17.76 -32.87
CA ASN A 8 -35.90 -17.62 -32.85
C ASN A 8 -35.50 -16.27 -32.24
N HIS A 9 -34.97 -16.27 -31.03
CA HIS A 9 -34.09 -15.19 -30.57
C HIS A 9 -32.72 -15.42 -31.20
N ARG A 10 -32.42 -14.67 -32.28
CA ARG A 10 -31.04 -14.51 -32.74
C ARG A 10 -30.29 -13.66 -31.70
N PRO A 11 -29.08 -14.04 -31.30
CA PRO A 11 -28.21 -13.11 -30.60
C PRO A 11 -27.86 -11.99 -31.60
N THR A 12 -28.23 -10.77 -31.28
CA THR A 12 -27.67 -9.57 -31.91
C THR A 12 -26.15 -9.63 -31.76
N PRO A 13 -25.37 -9.47 -32.85
CA PRO A 13 -23.93 -9.40 -32.71
C PRO A 13 -23.59 -8.15 -31.89
N PHE A 14 -22.78 -8.34 -30.85
CA PHE A 14 -22.08 -7.26 -30.18
C PHE A 14 -21.19 -6.59 -31.23
N ILE A 15 -21.67 -5.49 -31.81
CA ILE A 15 -20.82 -4.58 -32.57
C ILE A 15 -19.98 -3.87 -31.53
N ALA A 16 -18.72 -4.26 -31.40
CA ALA A 16 -17.71 -3.44 -30.76
C ALA A 16 -17.61 -2.16 -31.58
N THR A 17 -18.25 -1.09 -31.11
CA THR A 17 -18.05 0.25 -31.65
C THR A 17 -16.71 0.75 -31.17
N ASN A 18 -15.62 0.30 -31.79
CA ASN A 18 -14.36 1.03 -31.73
C ASN A 18 -14.62 2.38 -32.37
N ARG A 19 -14.76 3.43 -31.55
CA ARG A 19 -14.91 4.80 -32.05
C ARG A 19 -13.57 5.23 -32.61
N PRO A 20 -13.48 5.64 -33.89
CA PRO A 20 -12.21 6.08 -34.48
C PRO A 20 -11.55 7.24 -33.71
N ASP A 21 -12.36 8.04 -33.00
CA ASP A 21 -11.89 9.15 -32.17
C ASP A 21 -11.11 8.68 -30.92
N GLU A 22 -11.49 7.55 -30.31
CA GLU A 22 -10.79 6.98 -29.13
C GLU A 22 -9.40 6.44 -29.53
N HIS A 23 -9.31 5.78 -30.69
CA HIS A 23 -8.03 5.27 -31.19
C HIS A 23 -7.06 6.39 -31.59
N LEU A 24 -7.57 7.49 -32.17
CA LEU A 24 -6.75 8.65 -32.48
C LEU A 24 -6.25 9.33 -31.20
N GLN A 25 -7.11 9.43 -30.18
CA GLN A 25 -6.72 9.97 -28.87
C GLN A 25 -5.62 9.15 -28.20
N GLU A 26 -5.72 7.82 -28.21
CA GLU A 26 -4.69 6.93 -27.69
C GLU A 26 -3.35 7.14 -28.40
N GLN A 27 -3.36 7.24 -29.74
CA GLN A 27 -2.16 7.53 -30.53
C GLN A 27 -1.54 8.89 -30.18
N THR A 28 -2.36 9.93 -30.05
CA THR A 28 -1.90 11.27 -29.68
C THR A 28 -1.24 11.28 -28.29
N GLN A 29 -1.79 10.53 -27.35
CA GLN A 29 -1.23 10.40 -26.00
C GLN A 29 0.09 9.61 -25.98
N GLU A 30 0.19 8.52 -26.74
CA GLU A 30 1.39 7.68 -26.83
C GLU A 30 2.62 8.45 -27.36
N ILE A 31 2.44 9.42 -28.26
CA ILE A 31 3.53 10.32 -28.70
C ILE A 31 4.15 11.05 -27.50
N VAL A 32 3.31 11.59 -26.61
CA VAL A 32 3.76 12.32 -25.42
C VAL A 32 4.45 11.37 -24.44
N TYR A 33 3.92 10.16 -24.24
CA TYR A 33 4.50 9.18 -23.33
C TYR A 33 5.86 8.67 -23.81
N ASN A 34 5.98 8.33 -25.09
CA ASN A 34 7.24 7.88 -25.68
C ASN A 34 8.31 8.97 -25.60
N TYR A 35 7.94 10.23 -25.88
CA TYR A 35 8.87 11.34 -25.74
C TYR A 35 9.38 11.48 -24.30
N LEU A 36 8.50 11.39 -23.30
CA LEU A 36 8.91 11.48 -21.89
C LEU A 36 9.79 10.30 -21.47
N LEU A 37 9.51 9.08 -21.97
CA LEU A 37 10.33 7.90 -21.75
C LEU A 37 11.73 8.05 -22.36
N GLU A 38 11.86 8.69 -23.51
CA GLU A 38 13.13 8.97 -24.16
C GLU A 38 13.95 10.00 -23.36
N ILE A 39 13.38 11.16 -23.05
CA ILE A 39 14.12 12.23 -22.38
C ILE A 39 14.52 11.85 -20.95
N VAL A 40 13.69 11.10 -20.22
CA VAL A 40 14.02 10.71 -18.84
C VAL A 40 15.17 9.71 -18.78
N ARG A 41 15.50 9.04 -19.89
CA ARG A 41 16.67 8.16 -20.00
C ARG A 41 17.93 8.90 -20.46
N ALA A 42 17.77 9.99 -21.21
CA ALA A 42 18.87 10.67 -21.89
C ALA A 42 19.30 11.99 -21.23
N TRP A 43 18.38 12.71 -20.58
CA TRP A 43 18.61 14.07 -20.08
C TRP A 43 18.79 14.09 -18.56
N SER A 44 19.29 15.22 -18.05
CA SER A 44 19.32 15.45 -16.60
C SER A 44 17.89 15.60 -16.04
N PRO A 45 17.61 15.18 -14.79
CA PRO A 45 16.28 15.38 -14.20
C PRO A 45 15.85 16.85 -14.15
N GLU A 46 16.78 17.79 -13.97
CA GLU A 46 16.52 19.23 -14.07
C GLU A 46 16.01 19.63 -15.46
N ASP A 47 16.64 19.16 -16.53
CA ASP A 47 16.21 19.44 -17.91
C ASP A 47 14.85 18.82 -18.21
N VAL A 48 14.60 17.61 -17.70
CA VAL A 48 13.31 16.92 -17.84
C VAL A 48 12.20 17.69 -17.12
N LEU A 49 12.46 18.24 -15.93
CA LEU A 49 11.50 19.10 -15.22
C LEU A 49 11.19 20.36 -16.01
N GLN A 50 12.19 21.02 -16.60
CA GLN A 50 11.98 22.21 -17.42
C GLN A 50 11.18 21.89 -18.69
N GLU A 51 11.45 20.75 -19.33
CA GLU A 51 10.66 20.31 -20.49
C GLU A 51 9.21 19.98 -20.11
N PHE A 52 9.01 19.28 -18.99
CA PHE A 52 7.66 18.99 -18.48
C PHE A 52 6.89 20.28 -18.21
N ARG A 53 7.53 21.26 -17.58
CA ARG A 53 6.97 22.59 -17.33
C ARG A 53 6.59 23.29 -18.64
N GLY A 54 7.48 23.29 -19.63
CA GLY A 54 7.23 23.87 -20.95
C GLY A 54 6.06 23.21 -21.70
N LEU A 55 5.94 21.89 -21.62
CA LEU A 55 4.84 21.14 -22.24
C LEU A 55 3.49 21.38 -21.57
N PHE A 56 3.42 21.23 -20.25
CA PHE A 56 2.14 21.12 -19.53
C PHE A 56 1.71 22.39 -18.80
N ILE A 57 2.65 23.20 -18.30
CA ILE A 57 2.35 24.34 -17.41
C ILE A 57 2.38 25.65 -18.20
N ASP A 58 3.52 25.95 -18.80
CA ASP A 58 3.75 27.21 -19.50
C ASP A 58 3.16 27.16 -20.94
N CYS A 59 3.03 25.94 -21.49
CA CYS A 59 2.65 25.66 -22.88
C CYS A 59 3.39 26.56 -23.89
N ASN A 60 4.65 26.85 -23.58
CA ASN A 60 5.55 27.64 -24.41
C ASN A 60 6.93 26.98 -24.35
N ASN A 61 7.73 27.16 -25.40
CA ASN A 61 9.13 26.70 -25.44
C ASN A 61 9.37 25.19 -25.28
N ALA A 62 8.38 24.33 -25.57
CA ALA A 62 8.60 22.88 -25.64
C ALA A 62 9.64 22.54 -26.71
N LYS A 63 10.64 21.73 -26.37
CA LYS A 63 11.71 21.35 -27.30
C LYS A 63 11.22 20.36 -28.35
N ASN A 64 10.26 19.50 -28.00
CA ASN A 64 9.65 18.56 -28.95
C ASN A 64 8.33 19.11 -29.51
N LEU A 65 8.36 19.46 -30.80
CA LEU A 65 7.21 20.03 -31.50
C LEU A 65 6.06 19.02 -31.66
N GLU A 66 6.37 17.74 -31.84
CA GLU A 66 5.38 16.68 -32.06
C GLU A 66 4.57 16.42 -30.78
N ALA A 67 5.24 16.22 -29.65
CA ALA A 67 4.60 16.07 -28.34
C ALA A 67 3.76 17.30 -27.97
N PHE A 68 4.27 18.50 -28.25
CA PHE A 68 3.52 19.74 -28.03
C PHE A 68 2.27 19.83 -28.92
N GLN A 69 2.38 19.47 -30.20
CA GLN A 69 1.25 19.43 -31.12
C GLN A 69 0.20 18.40 -30.69
N SER A 70 0.63 17.23 -30.21
CA SER A 70 -0.28 16.22 -29.67
C SER A 70 -1.06 16.73 -28.45
N LEU A 71 -0.41 17.41 -27.51
CA LEU A 71 -1.12 18.04 -26.38
C LEU A 71 -2.09 19.12 -26.86
N LYS A 72 -1.68 19.94 -27.83
CA LYS A 72 -2.53 20.97 -28.42
C LYS A 72 -3.77 20.39 -29.08
N GLN A 73 -3.65 19.26 -29.79
CA GLN A 73 -4.79 18.56 -30.40
C GLN A 73 -5.80 18.10 -29.35
N LEU A 74 -5.36 17.56 -28.20
CA LEU A 74 -6.26 17.18 -27.09
C LEU A 74 -7.03 18.40 -26.56
N VAL A 75 -6.34 19.53 -26.41
CA VAL A 75 -6.95 20.77 -25.92
C VAL A 75 -7.94 21.35 -26.94
N GLU A 76 -7.62 21.32 -28.22
CA GLU A 76 -8.49 21.79 -29.32
C GLU A 76 -9.73 20.92 -29.49
N ALA A 77 -9.58 19.59 -29.36
CA ALA A 77 -10.68 18.63 -29.35
C ALA A 77 -11.58 18.72 -28.10
N ASN A 78 -11.20 19.55 -27.12
CA ASN A 78 -11.91 19.71 -25.84
C ASN A 78 -11.97 18.42 -25.00
N GLU A 79 -10.93 17.57 -25.12
CA GLU A 79 -10.78 16.30 -24.40
C GLU A 79 -10.15 16.50 -23.02
N GLU A 80 -10.91 17.09 -22.09
CA GLU A 80 -10.42 17.40 -20.72
C GLU A 80 -9.92 16.15 -19.99
N THR A 81 -10.69 15.06 -20.01
CA THR A 81 -10.36 13.80 -19.33
C THR A 81 -9.09 13.19 -19.93
N GLY A 82 -8.99 13.21 -21.27
CA GLY A 82 -7.80 12.82 -22.00
C GLY A 82 -6.57 13.59 -21.54
N PHE A 83 -6.64 14.91 -21.53
CA PHE A 83 -5.54 15.77 -21.10
C PHE A 83 -5.11 15.48 -19.65
N ARG A 84 -6.06 15.39 -18.71
CA ARG A 84 -5.75 15.11 -17.29
C ARG A 84 -5.14 13.73 -17.10
N HIS A 85 -5.61 12.71 -17.83
CA HIS A 85 -4.99 11.39 -17.83
C HIS A 85 -3.57 11.42 -18.40
N THR A 86 -3.33 12.21 -19.45
CA THR A 86 -1.98 12.41 -20.01
C THR A 86 -1.05 13.00 -18.96
N VAL A 87 -1.43 14.12 -18.33
CA VAL A 87 -0.65 14.75 -17.26
C VAL A 87 -0.33 13.74 -16.15
N LYS A 88 -1.35 13.01 -15.67
CA LYS A 88 -1.18 12.00 -14.62
C LYS A 88 -0.18 10.91 -15.01
N ARG A 89 -0.38 10.27 -16.17
CA ARG A 89 0.49 9.16 -16.62
C ARG A 89 1.91 9.67 -16.89
N SER A 90 2.06 10.87 -17.45
CA SER A 90 3.34 11.55 -17.62
C SER A 90 4.10 11.73 -16.30
N CYS A 91 3.44 12.12 -15.21
CA CYS A 91 4.08 12.17 -13.89
C CYS A 91 4.60 10.80 -13.45
N TYR A 92 3.79 9.74 -13.61
CA TYR A 92 4.18 8.39 -13.18
C TYR A 92 5.30 7.76 -14.03
N ILE A 93 5.39 8.11 -15.33
CA ILE A 93 6.54 7.74 -16.17
C ILE A 93 7.83 8.30 -15.56
N LEU A 94 7.84 9.58 -15.20
CA LEU A 94 9.00 10.23 -14.60
C LEU A 94 9.31 9.68 -13.21
N PHE A 95 8.27 9.46 -12.38
CA PHE A 95 8.45 8.89 -11.05
C PHE A 95 9.11 7.51 -11.08
N ASN A 96 8.69 6.62 -11.98
CA ASN A 96 9.30 5.28 -12.09
C ASN A 96 10.79 5.35 -12.40
N ASN A 97 11.16 6.19 -13.37
CA ASN A 97 12.58 6.34 -13.73
C ASN A 97 13.38 6.94 -12.57
N TRP A 98 12.90 8.02 -11.95
CA TRP A 98 13.61 8.65 -10.85
C TRP A 98 13.68 7.76 -9.60
N GLU A 99 12.64 6.97 -9.33
CA GLU A 99 12.69 5.97 -8.26
C GLU A 99 13.73 4.88 -8.54
N ALA A 100 13.79 4.34 -9.75
CA ALA A 100 14.76 3.33 -10.15
C ALA A 100 16.21 3.87 -10.07
N ASN A 101 16.43 5.12 -10.45
CA ASN A 101 17.75 5.77 -10.48
C ASN A 101 18.13 6.46 -9.17
N ARG A 102 17.37 6.27 -8.07
CA ARG A 102 17.58 6.92 -6.76
C ARG A 102 17.57 8.46 -6.81
N GLN A 103 16.92 9.03 -7.81
CA GLN A 103 16.75 10.46 -8.06
C GLN A 103 15.47 11.00 -7.39
N HIS A 104 15.19 10.50 -6.19
CA HIS A 104 13.96 10.71 -5.46
C HIS A 104 13.59 12.19 -5.20
N LYS A 105 14.59 13.06 -5.06
CA LYS A 105 14.44 14.50 -4.79
C LYS A 105 13.69 15.27 -5.87
N PHE A 106 13.53 14.72 -7.08
CA PHE A 106 12.83 15.39 -8.19
C PHE A 106 11.32 15.12 -8.20
N ILE A 107 10.86 14.08 -7.50
CA ILE A 107 9.43 13.79 -7.33
C ILE A 107 8.68 14.96 -6.67
N PRO A 108 9.10 15.48 -5.50
CA PRO A 108 8.44 16.64 -4.89
C PRO A 108 8.53 17.88 -5.79
N LYS A 109 9.66 18.10 -6.49
CA LYS A 109 9.82 19.22 -7.44
C LYS A 109 8.78 19.17 -8.56
N LEU A 110 8.55 17.99 -9.14
CA LEU A 110 7.53 17.81 -10.18
C LEU A 110 6.12 18.09 -9.63
N VAL A 111 5.80 17.59 -8.43
CA VAL A 111 4.48 17.80 -7.80
C VAL A 111 4.25 19.27 -7.45
N GLN A 112 5.30 20.01 -7.07
CA GLN A 112 5.25 21.44 -6.77
C GLN A 112 5.00 22.32 -8.00
N LEU A 113 5.36 21.87 -9.23
CA LEU A 113 5.05 22.63 -10.45
C LEU A 113 3.55 22.94 -10.59
N PHE A 114 2.70 22.04 -10.08
CA PHE A 114 1.24 22.23 -10.12
C PHE A 114 0.71 23.25 -9.10
N GLN A 115 1.56 23.74 -8.19
CA GLN A 115 1.20 24.77 -7.20
C GLN A 115 1.61 26.17 -7.66
N GLU A 116 2.24 26.28 -8.83
CA GLU A 116 2.72 27.57 -9.31
C GLU A 116 1.60 28.59 -9.53
N PRO A 117 1.80 29.86 -9.14
CA PRO A 117 0.81 30.93 -9.35
C PRO A 117 0.39 31.09 -10.81
N SER A 118 1.30 30.78 -11.75
CA SER A 118 1.09 30.86 -13.20
C SER A 118 -0.15 30.08 -13.67
N ILE A 119 -0.50 28.98 -12.99
CA ILE A 119 -1.69 28.16 -13.31
C ILE A 119 -2.99 28.93 -13.00
N ARG A 120 -2.96 29.88 -12.07
CA ARG A 120 -4.11 30.70 -11.65
C ARG A 120 -4.15 32.08 -12.29
N GLU A 121 -3.09 32.46 -12.99
CA GLU A 121 -3.02 33.74 -13.68
C GLU A 121 -3.96 33.81 -14.88
N ARG A 122 -4.49 35.01 -15.13
CA ARG A 122 -5.26 35.29 -16.34
C ARG A 122 -4.32 35.33 -17.54
N THR A 123 -4.81 34.86 -18.68
CA THR A 123 -4.10 34.89 -19.96
C THR A 123 -5.04 35.30 -21.07
N LEU A 124 -4.50 35.94 -22.10
CA LEU A 124 -5.23 36.31 -23.31
C LEU A 124 -5.32 35.15 -24.32
N SER A 125 -4.50 34.10 -24.15
CA SER A 125 -4.50 32.94 -25.04
C SER A 125 -5.65 31.99 -24.66
N PRO A 126 -6.64 31.75 -25.57
CA PRO A 126 -7.76 30.86 -25.27
C PRO A 126 -7.31 29.42 -25.00
N HIS A 127 -6.28 28.96 -25.70
CA HIS A 127 -5.68 27.63 -25.48
C HIS A 127 -5.10 27.51 -24.07
N LEU A 128 -4.24 28.46 -23.66
CA LEU A 128 -3.61 28.45 -22.35
C LEU A 128 -4.64 28.65 -21.23
N GLN A 129 -5.68 29.44 -21.47
CA GLN A 129 -6.79 29.59 -20.52
C GLN A 129 -7.49 28.26 -20.26
N ARG A 130 -7.73 27.45 -21.30
CA ARG A 130 -8.32 26.12 -21.19
C ARG A 130 -7.41 25.16 -20.43
N VAL A 131 -6.13 25.10 -20.80
CA VAL A 131 -5.14 24.25 -20.09
C VAL A 131 -5.08 24.60 -18.61
N ARG A 132 -4.98 25.90 -18.26
CA ARG A 132 -4.96 26.36 -16.87
C ARG A 132 -6.22 25.97 -16.11
N ALA A 133 -7.40 26.09 -16.72
CA ALA A 133 -8.65 25.63 -16.11
C ALA A 133 -8.64 24.12 -15.83
N TRP A 134 -8.16 23.31 -16.78
CA TRP A 134 -8.07 21.86 -16.60
C TRP A 134 -7.02 21.44 -15.58
N LEU A 135 -5.90 22.15 -15.49
CA LEU A 135 -4.91 21.96 -14.44
C LEU A 135 -5.47 22.31 -13.05
N GLN A 136 -6.30 23.36 -12.93
CA GLN A 136 -6.98 23.67 -11.67
C GLN A 136 -7.92 22.54 -11.25
N ILE A 137 -8.72 22.01 -12.18
CA ILE A 137 -9.59 20.85 -11.92
C ILE A 137 -8.75 19.63 -11.52
N PHE A 138 -7.58 19.44 -12.15
CA PHE A 138 -6.65 18.37 -11.79
C PHE A 138 -6.10 18.54 -10.37
N THR A 139 -5.64 19.74 -9.99
CA THR A 139 -5.07 20.02 -8.67
C THR A 139 -6.08 19.90 -7.53
N ASP A 140 -7.36 20.20 -7.81
CA ASP A 140 -8.44 20.05 -6.83
C ASP A 140 -8.95 18.59 -6.74
N GLY A 141 -8.52 17.73 -7.67
CA GLY A 141 -8.98 16.36 -7.81
C GLY A 141 -8.16 15.31 -7.05
N LYS A 142 -8.70 14.09 -7.02
CA LYS A 142 -8.06 12.93 -6.39
C LYS A 142 -6.73 12.54 -7.04
N ASP A 143 -6.60 12.71 -8.35
CA ASP A 143 -5.37 12.34 -9.06
C ASP A 143 -4.16 13.13 -8.56
N TYR A 144 -4.31 14.43 -8.29
CA TYR A 144 -3.25 15.22 -7.70
C TYR A 144 -2.98 14.84 -6.24
N GLN A 145 -4.02 14.51 -5.46
CA GLN A 145 -3.84 14.00 -4.10
C GLN A 145 -3.07 12.67 -4.06
N ASP A 146 -3.27 11.81 -5.06
CA ASP A 146 -2.51 10.57 -5.22
C ASP A 146 -1.03 10.84 -5.55
N LEU A 147 -0.71 11.90 -6.30
CA LEU A 147 0.67 12.35 -6.54
C LEU A 147 1.31 12.92 -5.26
N LYS A 148 0.58 13.72 -4.47
CA LYS A 148 1.07 14.28 -3.19
C LYS A 148 1.51 13.19 -2.19
N VAL A 149 0.93 11.99 -2.23
CA VAL A 149 1.37 10.87 -1.36
C VAL A 149 2.86 10.56 -1.52
N PHE A 150 3.45 10.83 -2.68
CA PHE A 150 4.88 10.59 -2.91
C PHE A 150 5.79 11.70 -2.35
N THR A 151 5.25 12.85 -1.92
CA THR A 151 6.06 13.98 -1.42
C THR A 151 6.33 13.91 0.07
N ALA A 152 5.45 13.27 0.84
CA ALA A 152 5.40 13.18 2.31
C ALA A 152 6.70 12.74 3.03
N LYS A 153 7.74 12.33 2.32
CA LYS A 153 9.04 11.91 2.88
C LYS A 153 10.22 12.82 2.52
N TYR A 154 10.04 13.74 1.58
CA TYR A 154 11.10 14.63 1.11
C TYR A 154 11.00 16.03 1.73
N GLU A 155 10.06 16.21 2.65
CA GLU A 155 9.75 17.47 3.33
C GLU A 155 10.75 17.80 4.44
N GLU A 156 11.63 16.86 4.83
CA GLU A 156 12.56 17.02 5.96
C GLU A 156 13.93 17.65 5.61
N GLY A 157 14.18 18.20 4.41
CA GLY A 157 15.56 18.63 4.10
C GLY A 157 15.88 19.72 3.08
N GLU A 158 15.01 20.09 2.13
CA GLU A 158 15.43 21.04 1.07
C GLU A 158 14.35 22.04 0.61
N PHE A 159 13.13 21.99 1.15
CA PHE A 159 12.03 22.88 0.72
C PHE A 159 11.59 23.74 1.91
N GLU A 160 11.93 25.03 1.86
CA GLU A 160 11.79 25.99 2.97
C GLU A 160 10.34 26.39 3.30
N GLU A 161 9.36 25.96 2.52
CA GLU A 161 7.94 26.25 2.76
C GLU A 161 7.09 25.01 2.42
N VAL A 162 6.94 24.08 3.34
CA VAL A 162 5.97 22.97 3.19
C VAL A 162 5.04 22.94 4.40
N GLU A 163 3.75 22.69 4.12
CA GLU A 163 2.71 22.42 5.12
C GLU A 163 3.27 21.54 6.25
N ALA A 164 2.96 21.88 7.51
CA ALA A 164 3.43 21.10 8.65
C ALA A 164 3.14 19.60 8.42
N ALA A 165 4.17 18.76 8.56
CA ALA A 165 4.08 17.32 8.32
C ALA A 165 2.88 16.73 9.05
N LYS A 166 1.98 16.08 8.31
CA LYS A 166 0.76 15.50 8.88
C LYS A 166 1.11 14.19 9.56
N TRP A 167 0.43 13.85 10.65
CA TRP A 167 0.62 12.54 11.30
C TRP A 167 0.40 11.35 10.33
N SER A 168 -0.47 11.53 9.33
CA SER A 168 -0.80 10.54 8.29
C SER A 168 0.40 10.18 7.41
N ASP A 169 1.37 11.09 7.24
CA ASP A 169 2.56 10.91 6.39
C ASP A 169 3.44 9.75 6.89
N ARG A 170 3.42 9.48 8.19
CA ARG A 170 4.07 8.31 8.81
C ARG A 170 3.56 6.98 8.25
N TYR A 171 2.35 6.97 7.70
CA TYR A 171 1.66 5.80 7.17
C TYR A 171 1.58 5.79 5.63
N THR A 172 2.38 6.62 4.95
CA THR A 172 2.48 6.71 3.48
C THR A 172 2.57 5.35 2.78
N ALA A 173 3.30 4.39 3.36
CA ALA A 173 3.43 3.04 2.79
C ALA A 173 2.09 2.32 2.61
N TYR A 174 1.11 2.61 3.48
CA TYR A 174 -0.25 2.08 3.38
C TYR A 174 -1.13 2.94 2.45
N LEU A 175 -0.96 4.27 2.47
CA LEU A 175 -1.68 5.19 1.57
C LEU A 175 -1.40 4.92 0.08
N LEU A 176 -0.27 4.30 -0.26
CA LEU A 176 0.07 3.87 -1.62
C LEU A 176 -0.64 2.56 -2.05
N VAL A 177 -1.20 1.78 -1.13
CA VAL A 177 -1.82 0.47 -1.44
C VAL A 177 -3.01 0.58 -2.39
N PRO A 178 -3.97 1.50 -2.19
CA PRO A 178 -5.07 1.70 -3.15
C PRO A 178 -4.57 2.01 -4.56
N GLN A 179 -3.43 2.69 -4.69
CA GLN A 179 -2.90 3.08 -6.00
C GLN A 179 -2.39 1.89 -6.83
N TYR A 180 -1.68 0.92 -6.22
CA TYR A 180 -1.20 -0.25 -6.97
C TYR A 180 -2.18 -1.43 -7.02
N SER A 181 -3.13 -1.47 -6.08
CA SER A 181 -4.15 -2.53 -6.01
C SER A 181 -5.30 -2.30 -6.98
N ASN A 182 -5.58 -1.05 -7.36
CA ASN A 182 -6.63 -0.72 -8.33
C ASN A 182 -6.22 -1.09 -9.76
N PRO A 183 -6.92 -2.04 -10.43
CA PRO A 183 -6.59 -2.43 -11.81
C PRO A 183 -6.89 -1.33 -12.84
N ASN A 184 -7.73 -0.34 -12.49
CA ASN A 184 -8.06 0.77 -13.38
C ASN A 184 -6.97 1.86 -13.43
N ASN A 185 -5.98 1.80 -12.53
CA ASN A 185 -4.86 2.72 -12.57
C ASN A 185 -3.84 2.29 -13.65
N PRO A 186 -3.16 3.25 -14.31
CA PRO A 186 -2.10 2.94 -15.26
C PRO A 186 -1.01 2.05 -14.68
N MET A 187 -0.38 1.24 -15.52
CA MET A 187 0.69 0.32 -15.11
C MET A 187 1.82 1.07 -14.39
N GLU A 188 2.22 2.22 -14.93
CA GLU A 188 3.29 3.06 -14.38
C GLU A 188 2.94 3.54 -12.96
N GLN A 189 1.69 3.95 -12.72
CA GLN A 189 1.22 4.32 -11.38
C GLN A 189 1.31 3.14 -10.42
N ARG A 190 0.87 1.96 -10.87
CA ARG A 190 0.82 0.76 -10.02
C ARG A 190 2.21 0.25 -9.68
N GLU A 191 3.15 0.31 -10.60
CA GLU A 191 4.54 -0.11 -10.40
C GLU A 191 5.24 0.77 -9.39
N VAL A 192 5.25 2.10 -9.59
CA VAL A 192 5.96 3.00 -8.67
C VAL A 192 5.34 2.99 -7.28
N ALA A 193 3.99 2.97 -7.18
CA ALA A 193 3.33 2.91 -5.88
C ALA A 193 3.67 1.62 -5.12
N ARG A 194 3.77 0.48 -5.83
CA ARG A 194 4.17 -0.80 -5.22
C ARG A 194 5.62 -0.77 -4.77
N ALA A 195 6.52 -0.32 -5.63
CA ALA A 195 7.96 -0.25 -5.35
C ALA A 195 8.24 0.65 -4.13
N VAL A 196 7.67 1.85 -4.11
CA VAL A 196 7.81 2.79 -2.99
C VAL A 196 7.18 2.22 -1.72
N SER A 197 5.94 1.71 -1.77
CA SER A 197 5.28 1.11 -0.61
C SER A 197 6.12 0.00 0.02
N GLN A 198 6.67 -0.90 -0.81
CA GLN A 198 7.51 -2.01 -0.36
C GLN A 198 8.81 -1.50 0.27
N ARG A 199 9.52 -0.57 -0.38
CA ARG A 199 10.73 0.05 0.16
C ARG A 199 10.48 0.68 1.53
N LEU A 200 9.37 1.40 1.68
CA LEU A 200 9.02 2.06 2.94
C LEU A 200 8.76 1.04 4.06
N LYS A 201 8.05 -0.06 3.76
CA LYS A 201 7.81 -1.14 4.72
C LYS A 201 9.11 -1.85 5.09
N ASP A 202 10.00 -2.10 4.13
CA ASP A 202 11.27 -2.79 4.38
C ASP A 202 12.25 -1.93 5.16
N ARG A 203 12.31 -0.62 4.86
CA ARG A 203 13.05 0.35 5.68
C ARG A 203 12.55 0.35 7.11
N PHE A 204 11.23 0.42 7.32
CA PHE A 204 10.66 0.36 8.68
C PHE A 204 11.03 -0.94 9.41
N LYS A 205 10.97 -2.10 8.75
CA LYS A 205 11.39 -3.38 9.35
C LYS A 205 12.86 -3.36 9.76
N PHE A 206 13.73 -2.86 8.88
CA PHE A 206 15.16 -2.76 9.13
C PHE A 206 15.45 -1.82 10.31
N ASP A 207 14.90 -0.61 10.27
CA ASP A 207 15.07 0.40 11.33
C ASP A 207 14.57 -0.14 12.67
N LEU A 208 13.44 -0.86 12.68
CA LEU A 208 12.90 -1.50 13.88
C LEU A 208 13.83 -2.60 14.41
N ALA A 209 14.38 -3.45 13.54
CA ALA A 209 15.31 -4.51 13.92
C ALA A 209 16.63 -3.94 14.50
N ILE A 210 17.17 -2.89 13.88
CA ILE A 210 18.36 -2.17 14.37
C ILE A 210 18.09 -1.55 15.73
N TYR A 211 16.97 -0.84 15.88
CA TYR A 211 16.56 -0.23 17.14
C TYR A 211 16.47 -1.29 18.26
N ILE A 212 15.74 -2.39 18.03
CA ILE A 212 15.57 -3.46 19.03
C ILE A 212 16.90 -4.04 19.47
N THR A 213 17.82 -4.25 18.52
CA THR A 213 19.14 -4.84 18.77
C THR A 213 20.03 -3.90 19.59
N ARG A 214 19.99 -2.60 19.29
CA ARG A 214 20.87 -1.60 19.92
C ARG A 214 20.33 -1.03 21.22
N ALA A 215 19.03 -0.81 21.34
CA ALA A 215 18.38 -0.29 22.55
C ALA A 215 18.54 -1.23 23.77
N GLN A 216 18.97 -2.47 23.55
CA GLN A 216 19.28 -3.44 24.60
C GLN A 216 20.77 -3.50 24.97
N MET A 217 21.62 -2.63 24.39
CA MET A 217 23.05 -2.52 24.68
C MET A 217 23.34 -1.41 25.69
N VAL A 218 24.36 -1.60 26.55
CA VAL A 218 24.72 -0.70 27.68
C VAL A 218 25.20 0.70 27.23
N ARG A 219 25.52 0.89 25.93
CA ARG A 219 26.04 2.16 25.36
C ARG A 219 25.25 2.57 24.12
N TYR A 220 23.94 2.63 24.23
CA TYR A 220 23.09 3.08 23.15
C TYR A 220 23.02 4.61 23.11
N ASP A 221 23.27 5.18 21.93
CA ASP A 221 23.09 6.60 21.63
C ASP A 221 21.85 6.75 20.75
N ASP A 222 20.80 7.35 21.31
CA ASP A 222 19.53 7.62 20.63
C ASP A 222 19.71 8.45 19.36
N GLN A 223 20.77 9.25 19.26
CA GLN A 223 20.99 10.15 18.13
C GLN A 223 21.43 9.41 16.86
N GLN A 224 22.13 8.27 16.99
CA GLN A 224 22.64 7.54 15.82
C GLN A 224 21.58 6.66 15.16
N HIS A 225 20.62 6.13 15.93
CA HIS A 225 19.57 5.26 15.42
C HIS A 225 18.27 5.52 16.15
N PRO A 226 17.48 6.53 15.77
CA PRO A 226 16.27 6.89 16.48
C PRO A 226 15.21 5.78 16.43
N ASN A 227 14.33 5.77 17.43
CA ASN A 227 13.17 4.88 17.45
C ASN A 227 12.25 5.18 16.26
N PRO A 228 11.93 4.19 15.40
CA PRO A 228 11.08 4.42 14.23
C PRO A 228 9.57 4.48 14.56
N THR A 229 9.19 4.51 15.84
CA THR A 229 7.80 4.43 16.31
C THR A 229 7.38 5.60 17.20
N ILE A 230 6.06 5.84 17.34
CA ILE A 230 5.54 6.87 18.28
C ILE A 230 5.73 6.48 19.74
N PHE A 231 5.97 5.20 20.03
CA PHE A 231 5.91 4.67 21.39
C PHE A 231 7.18 4.94 22.22
N GLY A 232 8.24 5.47 21.64
CA GLY A 232 9.53 5.56 22.31
C GLY A 232 9.93 4.21 22.92
N ASP A 233 10.53 4.22 24.10
CA ASP A 233 11.04 3.02 24.77
C ASP A 233 9.98 1.94 25.05
N GLU A 234 8.70 2.34 25.12
CA GLU A 234 7.58 1.42 25.36
C GLU A 234 7.40 0.41 24.22
N VAL A 235 7.95 0.71 23.04
CA VAL A 235 7.96 -0.21 21.90
C VAL A 235 8.56 -1.57 22.27
N LEU A 236 9.61 -1.62 23.11
CA LEU A 236 10.23 -2.88 23.53
C LEU A 236 9.27 -3.73 24.35
N ARG A 237 8.49 -3.12 25.24
CA ARG A 237 7.47 -3.82 26.03
C ARG A 237 6.34 -4.33 25.15
N ILE A 238 5.92 -3.53 24.16
CA ILE A 238 4.90 -3.91 23.16
C ILE A 238 5.39 -5.11 22.35
N ILE A 239 6.61 -5.07 21.82
CA ILE A 239 7.22 -6.17 21.07
C ILE A 239 7.31 -7.43 21.92
N LYS A 240 7.81 -7.32 23.16
CA LYS A 240 7.84 -8.44 24.11
C LYS A 240 6.45 -9.01 24.34
N THR A 241 5.42 -8.17 24.46
CA THR A 241 4.03 -8.61 24.60
C THR A 241 3.52 -9.35 23.36
N ILE A 242 3.82 -8.85 22.16
CA ILE A 242 3.47 -9.50 20.88
C ILE A 242 4.14 -10.87 20.77
N LEU A 243 5.42 -10.94 21.11
CA LEU A 243 6.22 -12.17 21.06
C LEU A 243 5.82 -13.15 22.15
N ALA A 244 5.52 -12.70 23.38
CA ALA A 244 5.08 -13.56 24.48
C ALA A 244 3.68 -14.13 24.25
N ARG A 245 2.78 -13.38 23.60
CA ARG A 245 1.47 -13.86 23.14
C ARG A 245 1.57 -14.99 22.09
N ARG A 246 2.76 -15.29 21.56
CA ARG A 246 2.98 -16.50 20.75
C ARG A 246 2.77 -17.79 21.54
N GLY A 247 2.77 -17.79 22.88
CA GLY A 247 2.59 -19.02 23.67
C GLY A 247 3.54 -20.15 23.21
N SER A 248 3.10 -21.41 23.30
CA SER A 248 3.85 -22.56 22.75
C SER A 248 3.77 -22.71 21.22
N LEU A 249 2.86 -21.98 20.55
CA LEU A 249 2.57 -22.09 19.11
C LEU A 249 2.48 -20.71 18.47
N SER A 250 3.46 -20.37 17.61
CA SER A 250 3.45 -19.13 16.83
C SER A 250 2.14 -18.94 16.05
N TYR A 251 1.73 -17.70 15.77
CA TYR A 251 0.53 -17.44 14.96
C TYR A 251 0.59 -18.14 13.58
N GLU A 252 1.79 -18.28 13.02
CA GLU A 252 2.03 -19.02 11.78
C GLU A 252 1.75 -20.53 11.95
N ASN A 253 2.25 -21.13 13.02
CA ASN A 253 1.95 -22.53 13.34
C ASN A 253 0.45 -22.73 13.57
N LEU A 254 -0.21 -21.82 14.28
CA LEU A 254 -1.65 -21.85 14.52
C LEU A 254 -2.44 -21.76 13.21
N ALA A 255 -2.02 -20.88 12.28
CA ALA A 255 -2.63 -20.76 10.95
C ALA A 255 -2.45 -22.05 10.14
N ASN A 256 -1.26 -22.65 10.15
CA ASN A 256 -0.99 -23.91 9.47
C ASN A 256 -1.83 -25.07 10.02
N ILE A 257 -1.98 -25.16 11.34
CA ILE A 257 -2.86 -26.14 11.99
C ILE A 257 -4.31 -25.91 11.56
N PHE A 258 -4.78 -24.67 11.58
CA PHE A 258 -6.14 -24.33 11.16
C PHE A 258 -6.41 -24.73 9.70
N LEU A 259 -5.49 -24.41 8.78
CA LEU A 259 -5.62 -24.75 7.36
C LEU A 259 -5.69 -26.27 7.15
N ARG A 260 -4.83 -27.05 7.83
CA ARG A 260 -4.86 -28.52 7.76
C ARG A 260 -6.16 -29.11 8.29
N GLN A 261 -6.69 -28.55 9.39
CA GLN A 261 -7.95 -29.01 9.99
C GLN A 261 -9.19 -28.63 9.19
N THR A 262 -9.09 -27.65 8.29
CA THR A 262 -10.23 -27.10 7.55
C THR A 262 -10.27 -27.46 6.06
N GLN A 263 -9.24 -28.12 5.52
CA GLN A 263 -9.04 -28.38 4.09
C GLN A 263 -10.21 -29.06 3.36
N ASN A 264 -11.05 -29.83 4.07
CA ASN A 264 -12.21 -30.53 3.48
C ASN A 264 -13.53 -30.24 4.23
N GLN A 265 -13.57 -29.15 4.99
CA GLN A 265 -14.80 -28.78 5.69
C GLN A 265 -15.83 -28.21 4.71
N ARG A 266 -17.11 -28.46 5.01
CA ARG A 266 -18.21 -27.72 4.38
C ARG A 266 -18.15 -26.28 4.84
N TYR A 267 -18.54 -25.35 3.98
CA TYR A 267 -18.42 -23.92 4.26
C TYR A 267 -19.11 -23.48 5.56
N ARG A 268 -20.28 -24.04 5.88
CA ARG A 268 -20.98 -23.75 7.14
C ARG A 268 -20.12 -24.06 8.38
N ASP A 269 -19.37 -25.16 8.33
CA ASP A 269 -18.58 -25.67 9.46
C ASP A 269 -17.24 -24.92 9.51
N PHE A 270 -16.68 -24.57 8.36
CA PHE A 270 -15.54 -23.67 8.24
C PHE A 270 -15.80 -22.32 8.92
N LYS A 271 -16.97 -21.69 8.71
CA LYS A 271 -17.31 -20.41 9.34
C LYS A 271 -17.28 -20.49 10.88
N ARG A 272 -17.82 -21.57 11.45
CA ARG A 272 -17.77 -21.79 12.92
C ARG A 272 -16.33 -22.04 13.39
N SER A 273 -15.55 -22.81 12.63
CA SER A 273 -14.13 -23.05 12.91
C SER A 273 -13.33 -21.75 12.87
N LEU A 274 -13.60 -20.88 11.89
CA LEU A 274 -12.96 -19.57 11.73
C LEU A 274 -13.24 -18.69 12.94
N GLN A 275 -14.49 -18.57 13.38
CA GLN A 275 -14.84 -17.80 14.59
C GLN A 275 -14.06 -18.28 15.82
N LYS A 276 -13.94 -19.60 16.02
CA LYS A 276 -13.17 -20.18 17.13
C LYS A 276 -11.67 -19.87 17.01
N TYR A 277 -11.12 -19.97 15.81
CA TYR A 277 -9.70 -19.71 15.52
C TYR A 277 -9.32 -18.25 15.80
N LEU A 278 -10.13 -17.30 15.33
CA LEU A 278 -9.88 -15.87 15.51
C LEU A 278 -9.81 -15.49 17.00
N LEU A 279 -10.68 -16.08 17.81
CA LEU A 279 -10.81 -15.79 19.24
C LEU A 279 -9.96 -16.71 20.14
N PHE A 280 -9.19 -17.62 19.55
CA PHE A 280 -8.32 -18.53 20.29
C PHE A 280 -7.23 -17.77 21.07
N SER A 281 -6.98 -18.20 22.31
CA SER A 281 -6.00 -17.62 23.26
C SER A 281 -6.26 -16.18 23.66
N TRP A 282 -7.52 -15.75 23.64
CA TRP A 282 -7.87 -14.41 24.10
C TRP A 282 -8.05 -14.34 25.61
N SER A 283 -7.40 -13.37 26.26
CA SER A 283 -7.32 -13.26 27.72
C SER A 283 -8.64 -12.85 28.37
N ASP A 284 -9.38 -11.95 27.73
CA ASP A 284 -10.66 -11.43 28.22
C ASP A 284 -11.81 -12.21 27.59
N LYS A 285 -12.48 -13.04 28.41
CA LYS A 285 -13.55 -13.92 27.95
C LYS A 285 -14.84 -13.18 27.62
N ASP A 286 -15.12 -12.08 28.31
CA ASP A 286 -16.35 -11.32 28.15
C ASP A 286 -16.30 -10.51 26.84
N LEU A 287 -15.18 -9.81 26.61
CA LEU A 287 -14.92 -9.14 25.33
C LEU A 287 -14.87 -10.16 24.18
N ALA A 288 -14.31 -11.34 24.41
CA ALA A 288 -14.29 -12.41 23.42
C ALA A 288 -15.68 -12.87 23.01
N GLN A 289 -16.60 -12.99 23.97
CA GLN A 289 -17.98 -13.38 23.72
C GLN A 289 -18.73 -12.31 22.93
N VAL A 290 -18.58 -11.03 23.28
CA VAL A 290 -19.23 -9.93 22.56
C VAL A 290 -18.72 -9.84 21.12
N LEU A 291 -17.40 -9.92 20.90
CA LEU A 291 -16.86 -9.93 19.54
C LEU A 291 -17.34 -11.15 18.76
N ARG A 292 -17.40 -12.33 19.40
CA ARG A 292 -17.92 -13.54 18.76
C ARG A 292 -19.33 -13.35 18.24
N GLN A 293 -20.21 -12.77 19.07
CA GLN A 293 -21.59 -12.52 18.69
C GLN A 293 -21.65 -11.58 17.48
N ARG A 294 -21.00 -10.41 17.56
CA ARG A 294 -20.98 -9.44 16.46
C ARG A 294 -20.38 -9.99 15.17
N LEU A 295 -19.33 -10.81 15.25
CA LEU A 295 -18.75 -11.48 14.08
C LEU A 295 -19.67 -12.58 13.54
N SER A 296 -20.33 -13.35 14.39
CA SER A 296 -21.25 -14.41 13.95
C SER A 296 -22.44 -13.86 13.18
N GLU A 297 -23.01 -12.74 13.63
CA GLU A 297 -24.10 -12.03 12.94
C GLU A 297 -23.74 -11.65 11.50
N ARG A 298 -22.45 -11.36 11.24
CA ARG A 298 -21.95 -11.01 9.90
C ARG A 298 -21.53 -12.24 9.10
N LEU A 299 -20.76 -13.15 9.70
CA LEU A 299 -20.20 -14.30 9.01
C LEU A 299 -21.26 -15.36 8.69
N ASP A 300 -22.22 -15.62 9.57
CA ASP A 300 -23.20 -16.70 9.38
C ASP A 300 -24.12 -16.43 8.17
N LEU A 301 -24.30 -15.15 7.81
CA LEU A 301 -25.07 -14.73 6.63
C LEU A 301 -24.27 -14.74 5.32
N LEU A 302 -22.94 -14.92 5.36
CA LEU A 302 -22.13 -14.94 4.14
C LEU A 302 -22.38 -16.22 3.33
N TYR A 303 -22.59 -16.04 2.02
CA TYR A 303 -22.65 -17.10 0.99
C TYR A 303 -23.42 -18.35 1.44
N ILE A 304 -24.67 -18.16 1.88
CA ILE A 304 -25.54 -19.22 2.40
C ILE A 304 -25.76 -20.32 1.35
N ASP A 305 -25.84 -19.93 0.08
CA ASP A 305 -25.92 -20.79 -1.09
C ASP A 305 -24.76 -21.80 -1.18
N LYS A 306 -23.59 -21.44 -0.63
CA LYS A 306 -22.38 -22.27 -0.63
C LYS A 306 -22.18 -23.10 0.63
N HIS A 307 -23.14 -23.12 1.57
CA HIS A 307 -22.98 -23.77 2.88
C HIS A 307 -22.56 -25.25 2.82
N ASN A 308 -22.98 -25.97 1.78
CA ASN A 308 -22.68 -27.38 1.60
C ASN A 308 -21.44 -27.64 0.74
N ASP A 309 -20.89 -26.61 0.12
CA ASP A 309 -19.72 -26.71 -0.75
C ASP A 309 -18.44 -26.90 0.09
N PRO A 310 -17.44 -27.64 -0.43
CA PRO A 310 -16.12 -27.66 0.16
C PRO A 310 -15.49 -26.26 0.08
N VAL A 311 -14.70 -25.90 1.10
CA VAL A 311 -14.02 -24.60 1.12
C VAL A 311 -12.77 -24.64 0.24
N ASP A 312 -12.84 -23.96 -0.89
CA ASP A 312 -11.69 -23.68 -1.73
C ASP A 312 -10.95 -22.39 -1.29
N GLU A 313 -9.81 -22.12 -1.94
CA GLU A 313 -9.02 -20.93 -1.66
C GLU A 313 -9.76 -19.62 -1.98
N SER A 314 -10.58 -19.61 -3.03
CA SER A 314 -11.37 -18.43 -3.44
C SER A 314 -12.41 -18.07 -2.40
N LEU A 315 -13.15 -19.05 -1.89
CA LEU A 315 -14.17 -18.90 -0.85
C LEU A 315 -13.52 -18.51 0.48
N ARG A 316 -12.36 -19.08 0.81
CA ARG A 316 -11.55 -18.67 1.96
C ARG A 316 -11.13 -17.20 1.85
N LEU A 317 -10.56 -16.78 0.72
CA LEU A 317 -10.16 -15.40 0.45
C LEU A 317 -11.34 -14.43 0.58
N ARG A 318 -12.46 -14.71 -0.09
CA ARG A 318 -13.67 -13.88 -0.02
C ARG A 318 -14.18 -13.78 1.41
N THR A 319 -14.20 -14.89 2.15
CA THR A 319 -14.63 -14.90 3.56
C THR A 319 -13.70 -14.10 4.45
N CYS A 320 -12.38 -14.20 4.26
CA CYS A 320 -11.40 -13.41 5.01
C CYS A 320 -11.53 -11.91 4.71
N ASN A 321 -11.71 -11.53 3.44
CA ASN A 321 -11.95 -10.13 3.06
C ASN A 321 -13.24 -9.58 3.68
N ARG A 322 -14.32 -10.37 3.74
CA ARG A 322 -15.57 -9.98 4.41
C ARG A 322 -15.42 -9.88 5.93
N ALA A 323 -14.62 -10.76 6.55
CA ALA A 323 -14.29 -10.64 7.96
C ALA A 323 -13.48 -9.36 8.24
N ILE A 324 -12.53 -9.02 7.38
CA ILE A 324 -11.77 -7.76 7.44
C ILE A 324 -12.72 -6.56 7.30
N ASP A 325 -13.65 -6.58 6.33
CA ASP A 325 -14.65 -5.52 6.14
C ASP A 325 -15.46 -5.32 7.43
N ALA A 326 -15.97 -6.39 8.04
CA ALA A 326 -16.71 -6.31 9.30
C ALA A 326 -15.87 -5.77 10.47
N LEU A 327 -14.58 -6.07 10.52
CA LEU A 327 -13.66 -5.63 11.58
C LEU A 327 -13.15 -4.20 11.40
N ILE A 328 -13.06 -3.70 10.16
CA ILE A 328 -12.40 -2.43 9.82
C ILE A 328 -13.39 -1.42 9.24
N SER A 329 -14.01 -1.75 8.10
CA SER A 329 -14.93 -0.86 7.37
C SER A 329 -15.77 -1.67 6.38
N GLU A 330 -17.09 -1.71 6.60
CA GLU A 330 -18.02 -2.41 5.71
C GLU A 330 -18.36 -1.57 4.46
N THR A 331 -18.50 -0.26 4.64
CA THR A 331 -18.85 0.71 3.58
C THR A 331 -17.64 1.15 2.77
N GLY A 332 -16.43 0.97 3.30
CA GLY A 332 -15.18 1.46 2.71
C GLY A 332 -14.92 2.96 2.91
N THR A 333 -15.81 3.64 3.62
CA THR A 333 -15.69 5.07 3.95
C THR A 333 -15.62 5.28 5.45
N GLU A 334 -16.46 4.57 6.21
CA GLU A 334 -16.59 4.75 7.66
C GLU A 334 -16.03 3.56 8.43
N PRO A 335 -15.50 3.77 9.64
CA PRO A 335 -15.07 2.70 10.52
C PRO A 335 -16.25 1.80 10.89
N SER A 336 -16.02 0.49 10.96
CA SER A 336 -17.07 -0.44 11.39
C SER A 336 -17.41 -0.26 12.88
N ALA A 337 -18.64 -0.63 13.27
CA ALA A 337 -19.04 -0.59 14.67
C ALA A 337 -18.19 -1.50 15.56
N ILE A 338 -17.61 -2.58 15.00
CA ILE A 338 -16.68 -3.44 15.72
C ILE A 338 -15.35 -2.72 15.92
N PHE A 339 -14.82 -2.04 14.89
CA PHE A 339 -13.59 -1.27 14.97
C PHE A 339 -13.62 -0.25 16.10
N VAL A 340 -14.63 0.63 16.08
CA VAL A 340 -14.78 1.71 17.07
C VAL A 340 -14.95 1.13 18.48
N TRP A 341 -15.78 0.09 18.62
CA TRP A 341 -16.02 -0.55 19.92
C TRP A 341 -14.74 -1.19 20.49
N MET A 342 -13.99 -1.96 19.69
CA MET A 342 -12.77 -2.63 20.17
C MET A 342 -11.71 -1.62 20.62
N LEU A 343 -11.61 -0.49 19.94
CA LEU A 343 -10.66 0.55 20.29
C LEU A 343 -11.13 1.38 21.49
N SER A 344 -12.43 1.59 21.64
CA SER A 344 -13.02 2.20 22.85
C SER A 344 -12.83 1.35 24.11
N CYS A 345 -12.80 0.02 23.97
CA CYS A 345 -12.49 -0.90 25.07
C CYS A 345 -10.98 -0.95 25.43
N GLY A 346 -10.11 -0.19 24.75
CA GLY A 346 -8.70 -0.06 25.11
C GLY A 346 -7.82 -1.27 24.74
N ASN A 347 -8.26 -2.14 23.81
CA ASN A 347 -7.48 -3.32 23.39
C ASN A 347 -7.16 -3.34 21.89
N PRO A 348 -6.44 -2.33 21.35
CA PRO A 348 -6.04 -2.28 19.94
C PRO A 348 -5.21 -3.50 19.51
N LEU A 349 -4.36 -4.01 20.41
CA LEU A 349 -3.48 -5.13 20.09
C LEU A 349 -4.26 -6.43 19.83
N ALA A 350 -5.41 -6.61 20.48
CA ALA A 350 -6.27 -7.75 20.21
C ALA A 350 -6.88 -7.70 18.80
N LEU A 351 -7.36 -6.53 18.36
CA LEU A 351 -7.85 -6.36 17.00
C LEU A 351 -6.74 -6.65 15.99
N VAL A 352 -5.54 -6.10 16.21
CA VAL A 352 -4.36 -6.38 15.37
C VAL A 352 -4.06 -7.88 15.28
N ALA A 353 -4.14 -8.61 16.40
CA ALA A 353 -3.92 -10.06 16.42
C ALA A 353 -4.98 -10.82 15.61
N VAL A 354 -6.26 -10.43 15.68
CA VAL A 354 -7.33 -11.03 14.88
C VAL A 354 -7.11 -10.77 13.37
N LEU A 355 -6.71 -9.56 13.01
CA LEU A 355 -6.41 -9.20 11.61
C LEU A 355 -5.19 -9.97 11.08
N LEU A 356 -4.15 -10.11 11.90
CA LEU A 356 -2.98 -10.89 11.55
C LEU A 356 -3.33 -12.37 11.31
N LYS A 357 -4.14 -12.98 12.18
CA LYS A 357 -4.64 -14.35 12.01
C LYS A 357 -5.38 -14.53 10.67
N LEU A 358 -6.22 -13.57 10.27
CA LEU A 358 -6.91 -13.60 8.98
C LEU A 358 -5.93 -13.59 7.79
N VAL A 359 -4.91 -12.74 7.85
CA VAL A 359 -3.88 -12.66 6.79
C VAL A 359 -3.03 -13.93 6.73
N LEU A 360 -2.72 -14.56 7.86
CA LEU A 360 -1.90 -15.77 7.89
C LEU A 360 -2.61 -16.99 7.26
N ILE A 361 -3.94 -17.09 7.36
CA ILE A 361 -4.72 -18.16 6.71
C ILE A 361 -5.07 -17.82 5.25
N SER A 362 -4.93 -16.56 4.83
CA SER A 362 -5.18 -16.10 3.47
C SER A 362 -4.25 -14.93 3.13
N ARG A 363 -3.04 -15.24 2.63
CA ARG A 363 -2.00 -14.24 2.33
C ARG A 363 -2.49 -13.15 1.37
N HIS A 364 -3.31 -13.52 0.38
CA HIS A 364 -3.90 -12.57 -0.57
C HIS A 364 -4.84 -11.55 0.08
N SER A 365 -5.40 -11.85 1.26
CA SER A 365 -6.23 -10.89 2.03
C SER A 365 -5.42 -9.71 2.58
N ARG A 366 -4.08 -9.79 2.58
CA ARG A 366 -3.20 -8.70 3.05
C ARG A 366 -3.40 -7.42 2.27
N ILE A 367 -3.48 -7.49 0.94
CA ILE A 367 -3.66 -6.31 0.10
C ILE A 367 -5.01 -5.65 0.43
N HIS A 368 -6.06 -6.45 0.57
CA HIS A 368 -7.39 -5.97 0.96
C HIS A 368 -7.36 -5.27 2.32
N LEU A 369 -6.73 -5.88 3.32
CA LEU A 369 -6.55 -5.29 4.64
C LEU A 369 -5.81 -3.95 4.59
N GLU A 370 -4.67 -3.91 3.91
CA GLU A 370 -3.88 -2.69 3.79
C GLU A 370 -4.63 -1.58 3.03
N THR A 371 -5.46 -1.93 2.04
CA THR A 371 -6.40 -0.98 1.39
C THR A 371 -7.42 -0.43 2.38
N ARG A 372 -7.99 -1.28 3.26
CA ARG A 372 -8.93 -0.81 4.30
C ARG A 372 -8.24 0.07 5.35
N ILE A 373 -7.00 -0.22 5.70
CA ILE A 373 -6.19 0.65 6.58
C ILE A 373 -5.97 2.01 5.92
N ALA A 374 -5.64 2.05 4.62
CA ALA A 374 -5.48 3.31 3.89
C ALA A 374 -6.78 4.15 3.91
N GLN A 375 -7.93 3.51 3.75
CA GLN A 375 -9.24 4.18 3.84
C GLN A 375 -9.49 4.77 5.23
N LEU A 376 -9.17 4.04 6.30
CA LEU A 376 -9.27 4.57 7.65
C LEU A 376 -8.33 5.75 7.88
N ILE A 377 -7.08 5.67 7.42
CA ILE A 377 -6.13 6.79 7.56
C ILE A 377 -6.72 8.04 6.89
N ARG A 378 -7.24 7.92 5.67
CA ARG A 378 -7.89 9.04 4.96
C ARG A 378 -9.13 9.57 5.69
N TYR A 379 -9.93 8.69 6.29
CA TYR A 379 -11.10 9.10 7.07
C TYR A 379 -10.72 9.95 8.28
N TYR A 380 -9.73 9.51 9.06
CA TYR A 380 -9.30 10.22 10.28
C TYR A 380 -8.38 11.41 10.00
N GLU A 381 -7.71 11.47 8.85
CA GLU A 381 -6.82 12.57 8.45
C GLU A 381 -7.54 13.94 8.40
N HIS A 382 -8.86 13.94 8.23
CA HIS A 382 -9.68 15.15 8.23
C HIS A 382 -10.07 15.65 9.63
N LEU A 383 -9.79 14.87 10.69
CA LEU A 383 -10.08 15.22 12.07
C LEU A 383 -8.84 15.76 12.79
N PRO A 384 -8.99 16.56 13.86
CA PRO A 384 -7.87 17.03 14.67
C PRO A 384 -7.02 15.86 15.21
N GLU A 385 -5.70 16.01 15.20
CA GLU A 385 -4.78 14.95 15.66
C GLU A 385 -5.01 14.56 17.13
N GLU A 386 -5.40 15.51 17.97
CA GLU A 386 -5.72 15.30 19.39
C GLU A 386 -6.87 14.28 19.57
N ASP A 387 -7.86 14.31 18.68
CA ASP A 387 -9.02 13.41 18.70
C ASP A 387 -8.70 12.02 18.11
N CYS A 388 -7.59 11.92 17.37
CA CYS A 388 -7.17 10.73 16.62
C CYS A 388 -6.14 9.88 17.37
N GLN A 389 -5.70 10.25 18.57
CA GLN A 389 -4.62 9.55 19.28
C GLN A 389 -4.87 8.04 19.42
N TRP A 390 -6.09 7.63 19.78
CA TRP A 390 -6.44 6.21 19.93
C TRP A 390 -6.32 5.40 18.63
N VAL A 391 -6.63 6.00 17.48
CA VAL A 391 -6.52 5.34 16.17
C VAL A 391 -5.10 5.38 15.64
N ILE A 392 -4.36 6.45 15.89
CA ILE A 392 -2.93 6.56 15.59
C ILE A 392 -2.16 5.46 16.35
N HIS A 393 -2.46 5.27 17.65
CA HIS A 393 -1.94 4.14 18.42
C HIS A 393 -2.25 2.79 17.79
N PHE A 394 -3.47 2.59 17.27
CA PHE A 394 -3.83 1.36 16.56
C PHE A 394 -3.00 1.18 15.28
N PHE A 395 -2.85 2.20 14.44
CA PHE A 395 -2.05 2.12 13.20
C PHE A 395 -0.59 1.80 13.50
N GLU A 396 -0.04 2.36 14.57
CA GLU A 396 1.33 2.04 14.97
C GLU A 396 1.47 0.59 15.45
N LEU A 397 0.56 0.10 16.29
CA LEU A 397 0.55 -1.30 16.73
C LEU A 397 0.37 -2.26 15.56
N PHE A 398 -0.49 -1.91 14.60
CA PHE A 398 -0.68 -2.66 13.37
C PHE A 398 0.63 -2.75 12.58
N LYS A 399 1.30 -1.61 12.35
CA LYS A 399 2.56 -1.52 11.63
C LYS A 399 3.67 -2.37 12.30
N ILE A 400 3.80 -2.27 13.62
CA ILE A 400 4.76 -3.06 14.41
C ILE A 400 4.47 -4.55 14.32
N ALA A 401 3.22 -4.97 14.57
CA ALA A 401 2.86 -6.38 14.57
C ALA A 401 3.07 -7.02 13.19
N PHE A 402 2.69 -6.34 12.11
CA PHE A 402 2.90 -6.84 10.74
C PHE A 402 4.37 -6.78 10.30
N ALA A 403 5.21 -5.93 10.91
CA ALA A 403 6.66 -5.97 10.72
C ALA A 403 7.31 -7.16 11.44
N ILE A 404 6.85 -7.47 12.67
CA ILE A 404 7.35 -8.61 13.47
C ILE A 404 6.98 -9.95 12.84
N HIS A 405 5.81 -10.03 12.21
CA HIS A 405 5.31 -11.22 11.54
C HIS A 405 5.57 -11.22 10.03
N ALA A 406 6.46 -10.34 9.55
CA ALA A 406 6.90 -10.34 8.16
C ALA A 406 7.85 -11.52 7.87
N GLU A 407 7.89 -11.95 6.61
CA GLU A 407 8.67 -13.13 6.20
C GLU A 407 10.20 -12.91 6.29
N ASN A 408 10.68 -11.66 6.26
CA ASN A 408 12.10 -11.33 6.01
C ASN A 408 12.94 -11.15 7.29
N VAL A 409 12.31 -11.00 8.47
CA VAL A 409 13.01 -10.80 9.76
C VAL A 409 12.40 -11.72 10.81
N GLU A 410 13.21 -12.59 11.39
CA GLU A 410 12.82 -13.41 12.54
C GLU A 410 13.08 -12.67 13.83
N TYR A 411 12.03 -12.54 14.64
CA TYR A 411 12.13 -12.00 15.99
C TYR A 411 11.97 -13.12 17.01
N SER A 412 12.91 -13.22 17.95
CA SER A 412 12.95 -14.26 18.99
C SER A 412 13.13 -13.65 20.38
N LEU A 413 12.45 -14.22 21.37
CA LEU A 413 12.67 -13.92 22.79
C LEU A 413 13.68 -14.92 23.34
N VAL A 414 14.71 -14.44 24.01
CA VAL A 414 15.71 -15.27 24.70
C VAL A 414 15.71 -14.90 26.17
N GLU A 415 15.52 -15.89 27.03
CA GLU A 415 15.67 -15.75 28.48
C GLU A 415 17.16 -15.59 28.80
N ILE A 416 17.50 -14.58 29.58
CA ILE A 416 18.87 -14.41 30.07
C ILE A 416 18.88 -14.78 31.53
N GLU A 417 19.67 -15.78 31.88
CA GLU A 417 20.00 -16.08 33.27
C GLU A 417 20.84 -14.92 33.80
N ASP A 418 20.36 -14.24 34.84
CA ASP A 418 21.05 -13.12 35.46
C ASP A 418 22.44 -13.57 35.93
N LEU A 419 23.49 -13.13 35.21
CA LEU A 419 24.84 -13.13 35.77
C LEU A 419 24.90 -11.97 36.76
N ALA A 420 25.16 -12.33 38.02
CA ALA A 420 25.14 -11.46 39.18
C ALA A 420 25.94 -10.15 39.02
N ASP A 421 25.35 -9.10 39.61
CA ASP A 421 25.90 -7.82 40.07
C ASP A 421 26.68 -6.91 39.11
N GLY A 422 26.11 -5.72 38.89
CA GLY A 422 26.82 -4.55 38.37
C GLY A 422 25.95 -3.62 37.53
N GLU A 423 25.19 -2.74 38.19
CA GLU A 423 24.60 -1.48 37.69
C GLU A 423 24.33 -1.34 36.17
N SER A 424 23.10 -1.58 35.73
CA SER A 424 22.43 -0.72 34.72
C SER A 424 20.92 -0.99 34.63
N LYS A 425 20.15 0.07 34.36
CA LYS A 425 18.69 0.11 34.30
C LYS A 425 18.14 -0.64 33.07
N SER A 426 17.94 -1.95 33.18
CA SER A 426 16.67 -2.64 32.89
C SER A 426 16.92 -4.15 32.99
N SER A 427 16.74 -4.72 34.18
CA SER A 427 16.64 -6.18 34.31
C SER A 427 15.29 -6.59 33.71
N SER A 428 15.30 -6.90 32.42
CA SER A 428 14.23 -7.67 31.81
C SER A 428 14.76 -9.07 31.55
N LYS A 429 14.18 -10.05 32.26
CA LYS A 429 14.42 -11.49 32.14
C LYS A 429 14.51 -12.03 30.70
N TYR A 430 13.95 -11.30 29.73
CA TYR A 430 13.97 -11.65 28.31
C TYR A 430 14.54 -10.53 27.43
N ARG A 431 15.46 -10.88 26.54
CA ARG A 431 15.94 -10.04 25.44
C ARG A 431 15.29 -10.42 24.12
N VAL A 432 15.13 -9.43 23.23
CA VAL A 432 14.57 -9.63 21.89
C VAL A 432 15.70 -9.60 20.88
N PHE A 433 15.80 -10.65 20.07
CA PHE A 433 16.76 -10.76 18.97
C PHE A 433 16.03 -10.66 17.64
N ALA A 434 16.59 -9.90 16.71
CA ALA A 434 16.15 -9.82 15.32
C ALA A 434 17.21 -10.46 14.42
N ARG A 435 16.82 -11.40 13.57
CA ARG A 435 17.68 -12.04 12.58
C ARG A 435 17.09 -11.85 11.18
N LEU A 436 17.88 -11.32 10.25
CA LEU A 436 17.49 -11.28 8.84
C LEU A 436 17.47 -12.71 8.29
N LYS A 437 16.36 -13.10 7.64
CA LYS A 437 16.35 -14.33 6.83
C LYS A 437 17.09 -14.01 5.54
N TYR A 438 18.30 -14.52 5.37
CA TYR A 438 18.90 -14.59 4.05
C TYR A 438 18.11 -15.63 3.26
N GLN A 439 17.28 -15.20 2.31
CA GLN A 439 16.82 -16.09 1.26
C GLN A 439 18.07 -16.44 0.44
N GLU A 440 18.40 -17.74 0.37
CA GLU A 440 19.16 -18.23 -0.77
C GLU A 440 18.42 -17.77 -2.02
N LEU A 441 19.06 -16.91 -2.81
CA LEU A 441 18.61 -16.59 -4.15
C LEU A 441 18.66 -17.89 -4.94
N SER A 442 17.57 -18.66 -4.94
CA SER A 442 17.29 -19.58 -6.03
C SER A 442 17.05 -18.71 -7.26
N VAL A 443 18.14 -18.40 -7.96
CA VAL A 443 18.07 -17.94 -9.33
C VAL A 443 17.46 -19.13 -10.08
N ASP A 444 16.17 -19.03 -10.40
CA ASP A 444 15.60 -19.78 -11.50
C ASP A 444 16.33 -19.30 -12.75
N VAL A 445 17.47 -19.92 -13.05
CA VAL A 445 18.01 -19.97 -14.40
C VAL A 445 17.09 -20.93 -15.13
N SER A 446 16.00 -20.39 -15.69
CA SER A 446 15.33 -21.07 -16.78
C SER A 446 16.32 -21.18 -17.93
N ASP A 447 16.60 -22.42 -18.31
CA ASP A 447 17.34 -22.81 -19.51
C ASP A 447 16.95 -21.94 -20.70
N ASP A 448 17.90 -21.12 -21.16
CA ASP A 448 18.09 -20.73 -22.56
C ASP A 448 19.61 -20.54 -22.73
N ILE A 449 20.32 -21.68 -22.67
CA ILE A 449 21.68 -21.79 -23.19
C ILE A 449 21.52 -22.02 -24.69
N ASP A 450 21.63 -20.94 -25.46
CA ASP A 450 22.01 -21.03 -26.87
C ASP A 450 23.50 -20.71 -26.96
N ASP A 451 24.21 -21.60 -27.62
CA ASP A 451 25.66 -21.67 -27.70
C ASP A 451 26.25 -20.42 -28.36
N SER A 452 27.09 -19.69 -27.63
CA SER A 452 28.22 -18.99 -28.26
C SER A 452 29.41 -18.94 -27.31
N ASP A 453 30.34 -19.85 -27.57
CA ASP A 453 31.72 -19.85 -27.09
C ASP A 453 32.39 -18.49 -27.35
N GLU A 454 32.49 -17.64 -26.33
CA GLU A 454 33.54 -16.64 -26.20
C GLU A 454 33.40 -16.00 -24.81
N PHE A 455 34.20 -16.44 -23.84
CA PHE A 455 34.73 -15.66 -22.69
C PHE A 455 35.32 -16.60 -21.62
N THR A 456 36.02 -17.65 -22.05
CA THR A 456 37.05 -18.29 -21.22
C THR A 456 38.40 -17.68 -21.55
N GLN A 457 38.65 -16.45 -21.10
CA GLN A 457 39.98 -15.85 -21.07
C GLN A 457 39.96 -14.59 -20.21
N LEU A 458 40.99 -14.45 -19.35
CA LEU A 458 41.17 -13.52 -18.22
C LEU A 458 40.68 -14.15 -16.90
N LEU A 459 41.35 -15.19 -16.36
CA LEU A 459 42.68 -15.12 -15.70
C LEU A 459 42.78 -13.86 -14.83
N SER A 460 43.10 -13.88 -13.54
CA SER A 460 43.94 -14.79 -12.76
C SER A 460 44.08 -14.17 -11.37
#